data_AF-X1NYX8-F1
#
_entry.id   AF-X1NYX8-F1
#
_cell.length_a   1.000
_cell.length_b   1.000
_cell.length_c   1.000
_cell.angle_alpha   90.00
_cell.angle_beta   90.00
_cell.angle_gamma   90.00
#
_symmetry.space_group_name_H-M   'P 1'
#
loop_
_entity.id
_entity.type
_entity.pdbx_description
1 polymer ?
#
loop_
_entity_poly.entity_id
_entity_poly.type
_entity_poly.pdbx_seq_one_letter_code
_entity_poly.pdbx_strand_id
1 'polypeptide(L)'
;MASLEADIHTEQDADGFVYQNSDLGVKWVRLSVDMFDWNEVESRGLYSEHSIDPNHDKAINGLLDNGIKIMYTLVFWDEEIQDETGDYSRFKTKDEIQRYLDYVQFLVHHFKDHIEYYEILNEPNVREGTQQYVEVADYINLIERTVPVLRQEYPEAKIVVGAVPALSEPDAHDYFFTILSSEQNLTAHNRYVNLTSFGSTYKVGNFPLVSRQVTA
;
A
#
# COMPACT_ATOMS: atom_id res chain seq x y z
N MET A 1 -8.94 1.51 -0.93
CA MET A 1 -7.89 0.67 -0.34
C MET A 1 -8.57 -0.43 0.44
N ALA A 2 -7.99 -1.63 0.48
CA ALA A 2 -8.56 -2.77 1.21
C ALA A 2 -7.50 -3.40 2.11
N SER A 3 -7.84 -3.69 3.36
CA SER A 3 -7.03 -4.51 4.28
C SER A 3 -7.63 -5.91 4.28
N LEU A 4 -6.87 -6.91 3.87
CA LEU A 4 -7.39 -8.28 3.89
C LEU A 4 -7.54 -8.79 5.33
N GLU A 5 -6.66 -8.41 6.26
CA GLU A 5 -6.80 -8.67 7.69
C GLU A 5 -8.08 -8.06 8.28
N ALA A 6 -8.54 -6.92 7.78
CA ALA A 6 -9.79 -6.31 8.22
C ALA A 6 -11.01 -7.05 7.65
N ASP A 7 -10.96 -7.37 6.37
CA ASP A 7 -12.16 -7.66 5.58
C ASP A 7 -12.37 -9.16 5.29
N ILE A 8 -11.32 -9.99 5.35
CA ILE A 8 -11.33 -11.36 4.82
C ILE A 8 -10.95 -12.37 5.92
N HIS A 9 -11.97 -13.02 6.49
CA HIS A 9 -11.81 -14.02 7.58
C HIS A 9 -12.25 -15.41 7.18
N THR A 10 -12.99 -15.51 6.09
CA THR A 10 -13.56 -16.76 5.58
C THR A 10 -13.42 -16.85 4.06
N GLU A 11 -13.60 -18.06 3.54
CA GLU A 11 -13.65 -18.30 2.10
C GLU A 11 -14.76 -17.49 1.42
N GLN A 12 -15.89 -17.31 2.10
CA GLN A 12 -17.03 -16.53 1.59
C GLN A 12 -16.70 -15.04 1.50
N ASP A 13 -15.92 -14.50 2.44
CA ASP A 13 -15.47 -13.11 2.40
C ASP A 13 -14.54 -12.89 1.19
N ALA A 14 -13.61 -13.82 0.96
CA ALA A 14 -12.72 -13.79 -0.19
C ALA A 14 -13.49 -13.83 -1.52
N ASP A 15 -14.44 -14.77 -1.67
CA ASP A 15 -15.29 -14.88 -2.85
C ASP A 15 -16.16 -13.62 -3.05
N GLY A 16 -16.72 -13.10 -1.96
CA GLY A 16 -17.51 -11.87 -1.97
C GLY A 16 -16.71 -10.65 -2.41
N PHE A 17 -15.48 -10.51 -1.90
CA PHE A 17 -14.57 -9.43 -2.26
C PHE A 17 -14.17 -9.47 -3.74
N VAL A 18 -13.84 -10.66 -4.27
CA VAL A 18 -13.51 -10.86 -5.68
C VAL A 18 -14.73 -10.56 -6.56
N TYR A 19 -15.92 -11.06 -6.19
CA TYR A 19 -17.16 -10.82 -6.92
C TYR A 19 -17.48 -9.32 -6.99
N GLN A 20 -17.43 -8.61 -5.86
CA GLN A 20 -17.74 -7.18 -5.83
C GLN A 20 -16.81 -6.37 -6.75
N ASN A 21 -15.50 -6.61 -6.68
CA ASN A 21 -14.54 -5.87 -7.50
C ASN A 21 -14.69 -6.19 -8.99
N SER A 22 -14.92 -7.46 -9.35
CA SER A 22 -15.09 -7.87 -10.74
C SER A 22 -16.42 -7.41 -11.35
N ASP A 23 -17.53 -7.52 -10.61
CA ASP A 23 -18.87 -7.11 -11.05
C ASP A 23 -18.97 -5.59 -11.25
N LEU A 24 -18.33 -4.80 -10.38
CA LEU A 24 -18.18 -3.35 -10.55
C LEU A 24 -17.27 -2.96 -11.72
N GLY A 25 -16.58 -3.92 -12.33
CA GLY A 25 -15.67 -3.70 -13.45
C GLY A 25 -14.38 -2.98 -13.06
N VAL A 26 -14.00 -3.04 -11.78
CA VAL A 26 -12.74 -2.45 -11.27
C VAL A 26 -11.56 -3.04 -12.04
N LYS A 27 -10.56 -2.20 -12.32
CA LYS A 27 -9.34 -2.60 -13.05
C LYS A 27 -8.08 -2.57 -12.21
N TRP A 28 -8.13 -1.87 -11.08
CA TRP A 28 -7.03 -1.71 -10.16
C TRP A 28 -7.55 -1.74 -8.73
N VAL A 29 -6.90 -2.50 -7.87
CA VAL A 29 -7.13 -2.50 -6.43
C VAL A 29 -5.81 -2.14 -5.74
N ARG A 30 -5.87 -1.23 -4.77
CA ARG A 30 -4.80 -0.99 -3.81
C ARG A 30 -5.15 -1.72 -2.53
N LEU A 31 -4.29 -2.64 -2.09
CA LEU A 31 -4.53 -3.45 -0.89
C LEU A 31 -3.25 -3.76 -0.13
N SER A 32 -3.40 -4.24 1.09
CA SER A 32 -2.37 -4.92 1.88
C SER A 32 -2.98 -6.14 2.55
N VAL A 33 -2.16 -7.11 2.94
CA VAL A 33 -2.63 -8.19 3.83
C VAL A 33 -2.82 -7.65 5.23
N ASP A 34 -1.97 -6.73 5.68
CA ASP A 34 -2.07 -6.09 6.99
C ASP A 34 -3.13 -4.98 7.06
N MET A 35 -3.47 -4.60 8.30
CA MET A 35 -4.21 -3.37 8.61
C MET A 35 -3.47 -2.13 8.11
N PHE A 36 -4.22 -1.09 7.74
CA PHE A 36 -3.63 0.18 7.32
C PHE A 36 -3.49 1.21 8.45
N ASP A 37 -4.20 1.02 9.57
CA ASP A 37 -4.27 1.96 10.68
C ASP A 37 -3.65 1.34 11.95
N TRP A 38 -2.73 2.09 12.58
CA TRP A 38 -2.07 1.66 13.80
C TRP A 38 -3.03 1.41 14.97
N ASN A 39 -4.08 2.21 15.13
CA ASN A 39 -5.01 2.06 16.24
C ASN A 39 -5.76 0.72 16.15
N GLU A 40 -6.03 0.24 14.93
CA GLU A 40 -6.62 -1.08 14.71
C GLU A 40 -5.65 -2.20 15.09
N VAL A 41 -4.39 -2.05 14.73
CA VAL A 41 -3.32 -2.99 15.08
C VAL A 41 -3.14 -3.05 16.60
N GLU A 42 -2.95 -1.90 17.24
CA GLU A 42 -2.69 -1.80 18.68
C GLU A 42 -3.87 -2.33 19.49
N SER A 43 -5.10 -1.97 19.12
CA SER A 43 -6.30 -2.41 19.86
C SER A 43 -6.59 -3.90 19.73
N ARG A 44 -6.10 -4.55 18.67
CA ARG A 44 -6.35 -5.97 18.39
C ARG A 44 -5.12 -6.86 18.63
N GLY A 45 -3.92 -6.28 18.74
CA GLY A 45 -2.66 -7.00 18.82
C GLY A 45 -2.30 -7.75 17.53
N LEU A 46 -2.67 -7.22 16.37
CA LEU A 46 -2.48 -7.86 15.06
C LEU A 46 -1.30 -7.22 14.33
N TYR A 47 -0.08 -7.59 14.75
CA TYR A 47 1.17 -7.15 14.14
C TYR A 47 1.47 -7.92 12.85
N SER A 48 2.43 -7.43 12.06
CA SER A 48 2.80 -8.09 10.81
C SER A 48 3.53 -9.41 11.06
N GLU A 49 3.04 -10.47 10.43
CA GLU A 49 3.55 -11.84 10.59
C GLU A 49 4.10 -12.42 9.29
N HIS A 50 5.05 -13.35 9.38
CA HIS A 50 5.59 -14.06 8.22
C HIS A 50 4.71 -15.25 7.80
N SER A 51 3.41 -15.01 7.69
CA SER A 51 2.41 -15.96 7.23
C SER A 51 1.29 -15.27 6.46
N ILE A 52 0.71 -15.97 5.47
CA ILE A 52 -0.43 -15.49 4.70
C ILE A 52 -1.63 -16.40 4.98
N ASP A 53 -2.77 -15.81 5.34
CA ASP A 53 -4.01 -16.57 5.47
C ASP A 53 -4.43 -17.11 4.08
N PRO A 54 -4.81 -18.39 3.95
CA PRO A 54 -5.23 -18.97 2.67
C PRO A 54 -6.38 -18.22 1.97
N ASN A 55 -7.25 -17.55 2.73
CA ASN A 55 -8.32 -16.73 2.18
C ASN A 55 -7.81 -15.41 1.60
N HIS A 56 -6.70 -14.86 2.12
CA HIS A 56 -6.05 -13.69 1.53
C HIS A 56 -5.40 -14.07 0.19
N ASP A 57 -4.74 -15.23 0.13
CA ASP A 57 -4.24 -15.81 -1.12
C ASP A 57 -5.37 -16.02 -2.13
N LYS A 58 -6.49 -16.60 -1.68
CA LYS A 58 -7.68 -16.79 -2.52
C LYS A 58 -8.23 -15.47 -3.05
N ALA A 59 -8.32 -14.43 -2.22
CA ALA A 59 -8.79 -13.11 -2.63
C ALA A 59 -7.85 -12.47 -3.67
N ILE A 60 -6.53 -12.49 -3.43
CA ILE A 60 -5.53 -11.95 -4.35
C ILE A 60 -5.56 -12.69 -5.69
N ASN A 61 -5.52 -14.02 -5.66
CA ASN A 61 -5.57 -14.85 -6.87
C ASN A 61 -6.87 -14.62 -7.64
N GLY A 62 -8.01 -14.55 -6.95
CA GLY A 62 -9.30 -14.28 -7.58
C GLY A 62 -9.38 -12.92 -8.27
N LEU A 63 -8.79 -11.86 -7.70
CA LEU A 63 -8.68 -10.55 -8.36
C LEU A 63 -7.85 -10.66 -9.66
N LEU A 64 -6.70 -11.32 -9.58
CA LEU A 64 -5.78 -11.46 -10.70
C LEU A 64 -6.35 -12.31 -11.85
N ASP A 65 -7.05 -13.40 -11.51
CA ASP A 65 -7.75 -14.27 -12.47
C ASP A 65 -8.87 -13.51 -13.22
N ASN A 66 -9.43 -12.47 -12.60
CA ASN A 66 -10.39 -11.55 -13.22
C ASN A 66 -9.71 -10.39 -13.98
N GLY A 67 -8.39 -10.43 -14.14
CA GLY A 67 -7.60 -9.41 -14.83
C GLY A 67 -7.54 -8.07 -14.10
N ILE A 68 -7.80 -8.06 -12.79
CA ILE A 68 -7.71 -6.87 -11.94
C ILE A 68 -6.28 -6.74 -11.46
N LYS A 69 -5.66 -5.58 -11.71
CA LYS A 69 -4.28 -5.32 -11.29
C LYS A 69 -4.24 -4.93 -9.82
N ILE A 70 -3.18 -5.34 -9.14
CA ILE A 70 -2.98 -5.04 -7.73
C ILE A 70 -1.79 -4.09 -7.57
N MET A 71 -2.01 -3.03 -6.78
CA MET A 71 -0.96 -2.29 -6.12
C MET A 71 -0.91 -2.74 -4.67
N TYR A 72 0.13 -3.50 -4.35
CA TYR A 72 0.31 -4.06 -3.02
C TYR A 72 1.09 -3.08 -2.15
N THR A 73 0.47 -2.61 -1.08
CA THR A 73 1.12 -1.75 -0.10
C THR A 73 1.83 -2.60 0.94
N LEU A 74 3.15 -2.45 1.03
CA LEU A 74 4.02 -3.07 2.01
C LEU A 74 3.89 -2.30 3.33
N VAL A 75 2.70 -2.36 3.94
CA VAL A 75 2.49 -1.92 5.33
C VAL A 75 3.23 -2.87 6.26
N PHE A 76 3.73 -2.38 7.39
CA PHE A 76 4.44 -3.20 8.36
C PHE A 76 4.19 -2.65 9.75
N TRP A 77 3.89 -3.54 10.69
CA TRP A 77 3.67 -3.25 12.10
C TRP A 77 4.54 -4.14 12.96
N ASP A 78 5.39 -3.52 13.76
CA ASP A 78 6.47 -4.21 14.46
C ASP A 78 6.12 -4.35 15.94
N GLU A 79 5.87 -5.58 16.40
CA GLU A 79 5.55 -5.86 17.81
C GLU A 79 6.68 -5.40 18.76
N GLU A 80 7.93 -5.41 18.29
CA GLU A 80 9.11 -5.01 19.06
C GLU A 80 9.18 -3.48 19.29
N ILE A 81 8.39 -2.68 18.57
CA ILE A 81 8.33 -1.23 18.73
C ILE A 81 7.21 -0.88 19.71
N GLN A 82 7.60 -0.66 20.97
CA GLN A 82 6.73 -0.19 22.03
C GLN A 82 7.00 1.32 22.24
N ASP A 83 6.27 2.21 21.57
CA ASP A 83 6.38 3.66 21.78
C ASP A 83 5.44 4.12 22.90
N GLU A 84 5.97 4.28 24.11
CA GLU A 84 5.22 4.83 25.24
C GLU A 84 5.08 6.36 25.19
N THR A 85 5.80 7.04 24.28
CA THR A 85 5.94 8.51 24.26
C THR A 85 5.03 9.20 23.26
N GLY A 86 4.60 8.50 22.20
CA GLY A 86 3.79 9.05 21.12
C GLY A 86 4.53 10.06 20.25
N ASP A 87 5.87 10.05 20.24
CA ASP A 87 6.70 10.90 19.40
C ASP A 87 7.81 10.11 18.69
N TYR A 88 7.68 8.78 18.68
CA TYR A 88 8.65 7.92 18.01
C TYR A 88 8.50 7.99 16.48
N SER A 89 9.64 7.94 15.80
CA SER A 89 9.70 7.72 14.36
C SER A 89 10.45 6.43 14.14
N ARG A 90 9.86 5.53 13.36
CA ARG A 90 10.41 4.19 13.09
C ARG A 90 11.61 4.22 12.14
N PHE A 91 12.25 3.05 12.04
CA PHE A 91 13.31 2.73 11.09
C PHE A 91 14.61 3.51 11.33
N LYS A 92 14.85 3.91 12.58
CA LYS A 92 16.09 4.57 13.01
C LYS A 92 17.21 3.58 13.32
N THR A 93 16.85 2.38 13.75
CA THR A 93 17.81 1.34 14.11
C THR A 93 18.00 0.34 12.99
N LYS A 94 19.17 -0.32 12.99
CA LYS A 94 19.45 -1.38 12.01
C LYS A 94 18.50 -2.56 12.16
N ASP A 95 18.07 -2.86 13.37
CA ASP A 95 17.23 -4.02 13.67
C ASP A 95 15.79 -3.81 13.19
N GLU A 96 15.23 -2.61 13.38
CA GLU A 96 13.91 -2.25 12.81
C GLU A 96 13.91 -2.30 11.27
N ILE A 97 14.95 -1.73 10.65
CA ILE A 97 15.09 -1.79 9.20
C ILE A 97 15.20 -3.26 8.78
N GLN A 98 15.99 -4.08 9.47
CA GLN A 98 16.18 -5.48 9.08
C GLN A 98 14.86 -6.27 9.18
N ARG A 99 14.08 -6.10 10.25
CA ARG A 99 12.75 -6.75 10.37
C ARG A 99 11.81 -6.36 9.23
N TYR A 100 11.79 -5.08 8.83
CA TYR A 100 11.03 -4.66 7.66
C TYR A 100 11.54 -5.32 6.37
N LEU A 101 12.85 -5.37 6.16
CA LEU A 101 13.42 -5.98 4.95
C LEU A 101 13.14 -7.48 4.87
N ASP A 102 13.20 -8.19 6.00
CA ASP A 102 12.85 -9.62 6.08
C ASP A 102 11.37 -9.83 5.73
N TYR A 103 10.50 -8.96 6.25
CA TYR A 103 9.07 -8.97 5.94
C TYR A 103 8.78 -8.70 4.47
N VAL A 104 9.42 -7.67 3.89
CA VAL A 104 9.32 -7.36 2.47
C VAL A 104 9.82 -8.53 1.62
N GLN A 105 10.95 -9.14 1.98
CA GLN A 105 11.46 -10.30 1.27
C GLN A 105 10.43 -11.44 1.26
N PHE A 106 9.84 -11.74 2.42
CA PHE A 106 8.80 -12.76 2.55
C PHE A 106 7.59 -12.49 1.64
N LEU A 107 7.00 -11.29 1.73
CA LEU A 107 5.82 -10.94 0.95
C LEU A 107 6.09 -10.94 -0.56
N VAL A 108 7.21 -10.37 -0.98
CA VAL A 108 7.56 -10.30 -2.41
C VAL A 108 7.87 -11.69 -2.92
N HIS A 109 8.60 -12.52 -2.16
CA HIS A 109 8.86 -13.90 -2.54
C HIS A 109 7.57 -14.68 -2.78
N HIS A 110 6.56 -14.47 -1.92
CA HIS A 110 5.26 -15.13 -2.01
C HIS A 110 4.42 -14.62 -3.21
N PHE A 111 4.42 -13.31 -3.49
CA PHE A 111 3.54 -12.70 -4.49
C PHE A 111 4.17 -12.33 -5.84
N LYS A 112 5.49 -12.49 -6.04
CA LYS A 112 6.22 -11.97 -7.21
C LYS A 112 5.74 -12.43 -8.59
N ASP A 113 5.17 -13.63 -8.69
CA ASP A 113 4.66 -14.15 -9.96
C ASP A 113 3.30 -13.55 -10.35
N HIS A 114 2.70 -12.76 -9.45
CA HIS A 114 1.30 -12.39 -9.46
C HIS A 114 1.07 -10.88 -9.39
N ILE A 115 1.90 -10.16 -8.60
CA ILE A 115 1.73 -8.73 -8.35
C ILE A 115 2.88 -7.94 -8.97
N GLU A 116 2.54 -6.95 -9.80
CA GLU A 116 3.54 -6.09 -10.45
C GLU A 116 3.96 -4.88 -9.60
N TYR A 117 3.04 -4.29 -8.82
CA TYR A 117 3.26 -2.99 -8.16
C TYR A 117 3.39 -3.15 -6.65
N TYR A 118 4.49 -2.65 -6.09
CA TYR A 118 4.80 -2.67 -4.67
C TYR A 118 5.01 -1.24 -4.16
N GLU A 119 4.17 -0.82 -3.25
CA GLU A 119 4.21 0.50 -2.62
C GLU A 119 4.84 0.41 -1.23
N ILE A 120 5.89 1.20 -1.00
CA ILE A 120 6.66 1.17 0.26
C ILE A 120 5.96 2.04 1.30
N LEU A 121 5.36 1.38 2.30
CA LEU A 121 4.55 1.95 3.39
C LEU A 121 3.28 2.69 2.93
N ASN A 122 2.33 2.83 3.85
CA ASN A 122 1.22 3.76 3.75
C ASN A 122 1.54 5.01 4.57
N GLU A 123 1.31 6.19 4.02
CA GLU A 123 1.28 7.49 4.73
C GLU A 123 2.34 7.68 5.82
N PRO A 124 3.64 7.47 5.52
CA PRO A 124 4.70 7.49 6.52
C PRO A 124 4.90 8.87 7.16
N ASN A 125 4.29 9.93 6.62
CA ASN A 125 4.34 11.28 7.16
C ASN A 125 3.31 11.54 8.28
N VAL A 126 2.35 10.63 8.50
CA VAL A 126 1.29 10.82 9.50
C VAL A 126 1.88 10.67 10.90
N ARG A 127 1.99 11.80 11.60
CA ARG A 127 2.51 11.90 12.97
C ARG A 127 1.36 12.00 13.97
N GLU A 128 0.82 10.86 14.35
CA GLU A 128 -0.29 10.76 15.32
C GLU A 128 0.11 10.03 16.61
N GLY A 129 1.42 9.99 16.92
CA GLY A 129 1.97 9.20 18.02
C GLY A 129 1.80 7.71 17.84
N THR A 130 1.84 7.28 16.58
CA THR A 130 1.63 5.91 16.14
C THR A 130 2.87 5.37 15.47
N GLN A 131 2.93 4.05 15.29
CA GLN A 131 3.93 3.45 14.42
C GLN A 131 3.81 3.92 12.95
N GLN A 132 2.78 4.66 12.53
CA GLN A 132 2.70 5.13 11.14
C GLN A 132 3.89 6.04 10.77
N TYR A 133 4.39 6.81 11.74
CA TYR A 133 5.32 7.90 11.47
C TYR A 133 6.76 7.45 11.19
N VAL A 134 7.32 8.01 10.12
CA VAL A 134 8.72 7.89 9.71
C VAL A 134 9.22 9.26 9.25
N GLU A 135 10.24 9.80 9.91
CA GLU A 135 10.96 11.00 9.48
C GLU A 135 11.41 10.86 8.02
N VAL A 136 11.32 11.94 7.24
CA VAL A 136 11.54 11.87 5.78
C VAL A 136 12.94 11.36 5.40
N ALA A 137 13.96 11.69 6.20
CA ALA A 137 15.32 11.19 5.98
C ALA A 137 15.43 9.68 6.26
N ASP A 138 14.75 9.20 7.30
CA ASP A 138 14.71 7.77 7.65
C ASP A 138 13.89 6.97 6.62
N TYR A 139 12.82 7.55 6.07
CA TYR A 139 12.05 6.94 4.98
C TYR A 139 12.84 6.88 3.66
N ILE A 140 13.59 7.93 3.32
CA ILE A 140 14.51 7.88 2.17
C ILE A 140 15.54 6.76 2.38
N ASN A 141 16.18 6.69 3.56
CA ASN A 141 17.09 5.60 3.93
C ASN A 141 16.40 4.22 3.80
N LEU A 142 15.17 4.07 4.28
CA LEU A 142 14.41 2.82 4.16
C LEU A 142 14.19 2.43 2.68
N ILE A 143 13.81 3.37 1.82
CA ILE A 143 13.67 3.14 0.37
C ILE A 143 14.99 2.61 -0.22
N GLU A 144 16.13 3.22 0.10
CA GLU A 144 17.44 2.80 -0.45
C GLU A 144 17.75 1.33 -0.11
N ARG A 145 17.29 0.88 1.05
CA ARG A 145 17.54 -0.47 1.58
C ARG A 145 16.52 -1.48 1.07
N THR A 146 15.28 -1.05 0.86
CA THR A 146 14.16 -1.90 0.42
C THR A 146 14.22 -2.22 -1.06
N VAL A 147 14.62 -1.25 -1.89
CA VAL A 147 14.67 -1.41 -3.36
C VAL A 147 15.58 -2.58 -3.79
N PRO A 148 16.81 -2.75 -3.27
CA PRO A 148 17.64 -3.92 -3.59
C PRO A 148 16.99 -5.26 -3.24
N VAL A 149 16.31 -5.35 -2.10
CA VAL A 149 15.62 -6.59 -1.65
C VAL A 149 14.47 -6.92 -2.61
N LEU A 150 13.63 -5.94 -2.93
CA LEU A 150 12.56 -6.08 -3.92
C LEU A 150 13.10 -6.56 -5.27
N ARG A 151 14.18 -5.95 -5.76
CA ARG A 151 14.79 -6.30 -7.05
C ARG A 151 15.47 -7.67 -7.04
N GLN A 152 16.00 -8.10 -5.90
CA GLN A 152 16.58 -9.43 -5.75
C GLN A 152 15.51 -10.52 -5.84
N GLU A 153 14.35 -10.31 -5.20
CA GLU A 153 13.24 -11.26 -5.27
C GLU A 153 12.50 -11.18 -6.61
N TYR A 154 12.27 -9.96 -7.10
CA TYR A 154 11.53 -9.68 -8.34
C TYR A 154 12.14 -8.50 -9.13
N PRO A 155 13.05 -8.80 -10.09
CA PRO A 155 13.75 -7.77 -10.85
C PRO A 155 12.84 -6.78 -11.60
N GLU A 156 11.65 -7.21 -12.02
CA GLU A 156 10.70 -6.40 -12.81
C GLU A 156 9.67 -5.64 -11.94
N ALA A 157 9.73 -5.75 -10.62
CA ALA A 157 8.80 -5.08 -9.70
C ALA A 157 8.67 -3.57 -10.01
N LYS A 158 7.45 -3.05 -10.04
CA LYS A 158 7.19 -1.62 -10.15
C LYS A 158 7.10 -1.05 -8.75
N ILE A 159 8.10 -0.28 -8.37
CA ILE A 159 8.22 0.23 -7.01
C ILE A 159 7.59 1.62 -6.95
N VAL A 160 6.69 1.80 -5.98
CA VAL A 160 5.91 3.01 -5.73
C VAL A 160 6.35 3.58 -4.37
N VAL A 161 6.57 4.88 -4.31
CA VAL A 161 7.00 5.60 -3.10
C VAL A 161 6.21 6.90 -2.96
N GLY A 162 6.20 7.46 -1.74
CA GLY A 162 5.54 8.74 -1.48
C GLY A 162 4.02 8.64 -1.40
N ALA A 163 3.52 7.50 -0.89
CA ALA A 163 2.11 7.32 -0.56
C ALA A 163 1.75 8.19 0.65
N VAL A 164 1.57 9.49 0.46
CA VAL A 164 1.17 10.45 1.51
C VAL A 164 -0.33 10.74 1.42
N PRO A 165 -0.95 11.36 2.46
CA PRO A 165 -2.29 11.92 2.41
C PRO A 165 -2.46 12.99 1.31
N ALA A 166 -3.54 13.77 1.36
CA ALA A 166 -3.82 14.77 0.34
C ALA A 166 -2.68 15.78 0.19
N LEU A 167 -2.11 15.91 -1.02
CA LEU A 167 -1.04 16.89 -1.34
C LEU A 167 -1.44 18.36 -1.16
N SER A 168 -2.71 18.64 -0.86
CA SER A 168 -3.16 19.96 -0.41
C SER A 168 -2.74 20.28 1.03
N GLU A 169 -2.38 19.26 1.82
CA GLU A 169 -1.86 19.42 3.17
C GLU A 169 -0.38 19.79 3.11
N PRO A 170 0.04 20.90 3.76
CA PRO A 170 1.42 21.38 3.67
C PRO A 170 2.46 20.33 4.07
N ASP A 171 2.22 19.58 5.15
CA ASP A 171 3.17 18.59 5.65
C ASP A 171 3.31 17.40 4.68
N ALA A 172 2.20 16.90 4.12
CA ALA A 172 2.22 15.84 3.11
C ALA A 172 2.90 16.31 1.82
N HIS A 173 2.62 17.54 1.39
CA HIS A 173 3.27 18.17 0.24
C HIS A 173 4.79 18.25 0.44
N ASP A 174 5.25 18.83 1.53
CA ASP A 174 6.68 19.05 1.78
C ASP A 174 7.42 17.73 1.97
N TYR A 175 6.82 16.76 2.65
CA TYR A 175 7.36 15.40 2.79
C TYR A 175 7.54 14.73 1.41
N PHE A 176 6.50 14.76 0.58
CA PHE A 176 6.51 14.17 -0.76
C PHE A 176 7.54 14.84 -1.68
N PHE A 177 7.58 16.17 -1.73
CA PHE A 177 8.54 16.89 -2.57
C PHE A 177 9.98 16.77 -2.07
N THR A 178 10.19 16.58 -0.76
CA THR A 178 11.51 16.26 -0.21
C THR A 178 11.99 14.88 -0.72
N ILE A 179 11.11 13.87 -0.72
CA ILE A 179 11.42 12.56 -1.32
C ILE A 179 11.80 12.75 -2.80
N LEU A 180 11.00 13.47 -3.58
CA LEU A 180 11.26 13.67 -5.01
C LEU A 180 12.54 14.45 -5.32
N SER A 181 12.90 15.39 -4.45
CA SER A 181 14.08 16.24 -4.61
C SER A 181 15.37 15.57 -4.11
N SER A 182 15.27 14.44 -3.41
CA SER A 182 16.45 13.66 -3.02
C SER A 182 17.21 13.18 -4.26
N GLU A 183 18.54 13.19 -4.20
CA GLU A 183 19.40 12.83 -5.35
C GLU A 183 19.05 11.47 -5.97
N GLN A 184 18.51 10.56 -5.15
CA GLN A 184 18.02 9.27 -5.58
C GLN A 184 16.90 9.35 -6.62
N ASN A 185 15.91 10.22 -6.42
CA ASN A 185 14.80 10.39 -7.36
C ASN A 185 15.24 11.14 -8.62
N LEU A 186 16.25 12.02 -8.52
CA LEU A 186 16.83 12.70 -9.68
C LEU A 186 17.57 11.71 -10.62
N THR A 187 18.24 10.68 -10.07
CA THR A 187 18.77 9.56 -10.88
C THR A 187 17.71 8.54 -11.32
N ALA A 188 16.56 8.49 -10.65
CA ALA A 188 15.53 7.49 -10.82
C ALA A 188 14.25 7.97 -11.50
N HIS A 189 14.24 9.15 -12.13
CA HIS A 189 13.14 9.61 -13.02
C HIS A 189 12.77 8.60 -14.14
N ASN A 190 13.56 7.52 -14.31
CA ASN A 190 13.28 6.37 -15.18
C ASN A 190 12.94 5.04 -14.45
N ARG A 191 12.78 4.99 -13.12
CA ARG A 191 12.69 3.72 -12.35
C ARG A 191 11.58 3.61 -11.30
N TYR A 192 10.92 4.70 -10.92
CA TYR A 192 9.80 4.68 -9.97
C TYR A 192 8.50 5.12 -10.64
N VAL A 193 7.38 4.52 -10.22
CA VAL A 193 6.05 4.99 -10.60
C VAL A 193 5.59 5.99 -9.55
N ASN A 194 5.38 7.23 -9.97
CA ASN A 194 4.86 8.30 -9.12
C ASN A 194 3.32 8.38 -9.26
N LEU A 195 2.60 8.37 -8.14
CA LEU A 195 1.14 8.25 -8.07
C LEU A 195 0.34 9.49 -8.48
N THR A 196 0.98 10.58 -8.89
CA THR A 196 0.29 11.79 -9.40
C THR A 196 -0.54 11.53 -10.67
N SER A 197 -0.47 10.34 -11.28
CA SER A 197 -1.27 9.97 -12.46
C SER A 197 -2.58 9.21 -12.19
N PHE A 198 -2.91 8.83 -10.94
CA PHE A 198 -4.22 8.22 -10.64
C PHE A 198 -5.26 9.28 -10.24
N GLY A 199 -5.36 10.34 -11.05
CA GLY A 199 -6.50 11.24 -11.01
C GLY A 199 -7.75 10.52 -11.51
N SER A 200 -8.80 10.52 -10.71
CA SER A 200 -10.10 9.95 -10.97
C SER A 200 -10.67 10.43 -12.31
N THR A 201 -10.45 9.66 -13.38
CA THR A 201 -11.18 9.86 -14.64
C THR A 201 -12.41 8.98 -14.60
N TYR A 202 -13.48 9.48 -13.99
CA TYR A 202 -14.81 8.98 -14.29
C TYR A 202 -15.09 9.26 -15.77
N LYS A 203 -15.07 8.21 -16.60
CA LYS A 203 -15.83 8.25 -17.84
C LYS A 203 -17.30 8.25 -17.44
N VAL A 204 -17.95 9.41 -17.50
CA VAL A 204 -19.40 9.49 -17.53
C VAL A 204 -19.84 8.71 -18.77
N GLY A 205 -20.35 7.49 -18.55
CA GLY A 205 -20.96 6.70 -19.60
C GLY A 205 -22.14 7.48 -20.17
N ASN A 206 -22.17 7.63 -21.50
CA ASN A 206 -23.32 8.16 -22.22
C ASN A 206 -24.54 7.24 -21.98
N PHE A 207 -25.37 7.59 -21.01
CA PHE A 207 -26.73 7.05 -20.94
C PHE A 207 -27.61 7.82 -21.93
N PRO A 208 -28.38 7.14 -22.81
CA PRO A 208 -29.33 7.83 -23.67
C PRO A 208 -30.42 8.50 -22.81
N LEU A 209 -30.61 9.80 -23.04
CA LEU A 209 -31.69 10.59 -22.44
C LEU A 209 -33.04 10.04 -22.90
N VAL A 210 -33.75 9.36 -22.00
CA VAL A 210 -35.19 9.09 -22.20
C VAL A 210 -35.93 10.34 -21.75
N SER A 211 -36.38 11.15 -22.71
CA SER A 211 -37.25 12.29 -22.46
C SER A 211 -38.63 11.80 -22.01
N ARG A 212 -38.98 12.00 -20.73
CA ARG A 212 -40.39 12.01 -20.31
C ARG A 212 -40.96 13.40 -20.60
N GLN A 213 -41.86 13.49 -21.58
CA GLN A 213 -42.75 14.64 -21.72
C GLN A 213 -43.70 14.66 -20.52
N VAL A 214 -43.71 15.77 -19.80
CA VAL A 214 -44.78 16.10 -18.86
C VAL A 214 -45.78 16.91 -19.65
N THR A 215 -46.97 16.35 -19.91
CA THR A 215 -48.12 17.10 -20.41
C THR A 215 -48.71 17.93 -19.27
N ALA A 216 -49.00 19.20 -19.58
CA ALA A 216 -49.69 20.15 -18.71
C ALA A 216 -51.14 19.75 -18.42
#